data_AF-A0A536Q2Z1-F1
#
_entry.id   AF-A0A536Q2Z1-F1
#
_cell.length_a   1.000
_cell.length_b   1.000
_cell.length_c   1.000
_cell.angle_alpha   90.00
_cell.angle_beta   90.00
_cell.angle_gamma   90.00
#
_symmetry.space_group_name_H-M   'P 1'
#
loop_
_entity.id
_entity.type
_entity.pdbx_description
1 polymer ?
#
loop_
_entity_poly.entity_id
_entity_poly.type
_entity_poly.pdbx_seq_one_letter_code
_entity_poly.pdbx_strand_id
1 'polypeptide(L)'
;MALKVVRILALAVIATMVAAACASAGVSGPAPEILKHRLPPDELARPSATPTPVPAPSPIPPRYAKLRIFVASESTDQVWVLDGKPGEQYAVIGKISVGKLPHQLGVSPDGKWVAVNNRMGNTTSIIDPLSMREVVRLMVGKQPHGITWSPDGKTLFVGHERDMYIARFEAGTWKPLPPLMVGVPQHVLSIAPSRPNELWFTLTNTAQADVLRVYDLETNKVTNIKVSDVHDAYFTPDESEVWSSSSGFLNKPSDRMVIYDPATKTVKTEVHFPGYYPFHTEKVDQDGVFFMADKSVMVLSDHLGPGLLWVDWRERRILGETMLGQQPFHTTYDPEGDRLLTTTNVDGMVNVIDAKTRAVVQKVAVPKAHGIGAVPITAP
;
A
#
# COMPACT_ATOMS: atom_id res chain seq x y z
N MET A 1 76.62 -1.58 0.62
CA MET A 1 76.55 -0.74 -0.60
C MET A 1 75.28 0.09 -0.48
N ALA A 2 75.30 1.35 -0.03
CA ALA A 2 75.83 2.55 -0.73
C ALA A 2 75.00 2.83 -2.01
N LEU A 3 74.46 4.00 -2.33
CA LEU A 3 74.47 5.34 -1.72
C LEU A 3 73.60 6.26 -2.64
N LYS A 4 72.76 7.15 -2.05
CA LYS A 4 72.59 8.60 -2.39
C LYS A 4 72.05 9.02 -3.80
N VAL A 5 71.39 10.17 -4.07
CA VAL A 5 71.17 11.51 -3.43
C VAL A 5 70.07 12.22 -4.26
N VAL A 6 69.00 12.88 -3.74
CA VAL A 6 68.81 14.14 -2.97
C VAL A 6 68.80 15.45 -3.80
N ARG A 7 67.74 16.27 -3.59
CA ARG A 7 67.69 17.75 -3.30
C ARG A 7 66.20 18.12 -3.12
N ILE A 8 65.62 18.51 -1.96
CA ILE A 8 65.83 19.58 -0.96
C ILE A 8 65.81 21.01 -1.53
N LEU A 9 64.75 21.74 -1.21
CA LEU A 9 64.71 23.07 -0.55
C LEU A 9 63.23 23.39 -0.18
N ALA A 10 62.88 24.31 0.71
CA ALA A 10 63.01 24.42 2.17
C ALA A 10 62.12 25.62 2.62
N LEU A 11 61.89 25.74 3.95
CA LEU A 11 61.33 26.86 4.74
C LEU A 11 59.78 26.93 4.89
N ALA A 12 59.20 26.71 6.09
CA ALA A 12 59.21 27.49 7.36
C ALA A 12 58.03 28.50 7.40
N VAL A 13 57.29 28.82 8.48
CA VAL A 13 57.31 28.55 9.93
C VAL A 13 55.98 29.11 10.53
N ILE A 14 55.38 28.36 11.46
CA ILE A 14 54.69 28.72 12.74
C ILE A 14 53.45 29.67 12.81
N ALA A 15 52.39 29.11 13.45
CA ALA A 15 51.37 29.61 14.42
C ALA A 15 51.12 31.13 14.59
N THR A 16 49.91 31.63 14.92
CA THR A 16 49.14 31.40 16.17
C THR A 16 47.73 32.06 16.10
N MET A 17 46.87 31.69 17.04
CA MET A 17 45.45 32.05 17.31
C MET A 17 45.05 33.55 17.42
N VAL A 18 43.74 33.84 17.26
CA VAL A 18 42.76 34.36 18.27
C VAL A 18 41.65 35.20 17.59
N ALA A 19 40.43 35.04 18.10
CA ALA A 19 39.15 35.61 17.66
C ALA A 19 38.92 37.10 18.02
N ALA A 20 37.88 37.66 17.38
CA ALA A 20 36.87 38.62 17.89
C ALA A 20 36.74 39.98 17.16
N ALA A 21 35.53 40.15 16.60
CA ALA A 21 34.62 41.30 16.69
C ALA A 21 34.86 42.62 15.90
N CYS A 22 33.74 43.00 15.24
CA CYS A 22 33.18 44.34 15.03
C CYS A 22 33.63 45.25 13.87
N ALA A 23 32.65 45.45 12.98
CA ALA A 23 32.06 46.74 12.56
C ALA A 23 32.38 47.33 11.16
N SER A 24 31.28 47.46 10.41
CA SER A 24 30.80 48.59 9.58
C SER A 24 31.54 49.03 8.31
N ALA A 25 30.81 48.95 7.18
CA ALA A 25 30.47 50.01 6.21
C ALA A 25 30.00 49.33 4.91
N GLY A 26 28.97 49.72 4.16
CA GLY A 26 27.99 50.80 4.21
C GLY A 26 27.24 50.73 2.88
N VAL A 27 25.91 50.63 2.89
CA VAL A 27 25.08 50.71 1.66
C VAL A 27 24.18 51.91 1.84
N SER A 28 24.41 52.94 1.01
CA SER A 28 23.67 54.19 0.98
C SER A 28 22.40 54.06 0.15
N GLY A 29 21.25 54.31 0.77
CA GLY A 29 19.95 54.50 0.12
C GLY A 29 19.02 55.29 1.04
N PRO A 30 18.15 56.19 0.51
CA PRO A 30 17.34 57.08 1.33
C PRO A 30 16.28 56.31 2.14
N ALA A 31 16.05 56.75 3.38
CA ALA A 31 15.06 56.16 4.27
C ALA A 31 13.62 56.45 3.77
N PRO A 32 12.69 55.47 3.82
CA PRO A 32 11.29 55.72 3.53
C PRO A 32 10.63 56.55 4.64
N GLU A 33 9.78 57.47 4.21
CA GLU A 33 9.04 58.44 5.02
C GLU A 33 7.97 57.72 5.87
N ILE A 34 8.13 57.72 7.20
CA ILE A 34 7.14 57.15 8.12
C ILE A 34 6.00 58.15 8.28
N LEU A 35 4.82 57.80 7.74
CA LEU A 35 3.57 58.53 7.92
C LEU A 35 3.23 58.62 9.44
N LYS A 36 3.36 59.81 10.03
CA LYS A 36 2.98 60.07 11.42
C LYS A 36 1.48 60.31 11.53
N HIS A 37 0.67 59.27 11.46
CA HIS A 37 -0.69 59.32 12.01
C HIS A 37 -0.73 58.55 13.33
N ARG A 38 -0.50 59.27 14.43
CA ARG A 38 -0.91 58.81 15.77
C ARG A 38 -2.42 58.96 15.86
N LEU A 39 -3.12 57.84 16.08
CA LEU A 39 -4.49 57.86 16.60
C LEU A 39 -4.48 58.48 18.01
N PRO A 40 -5.51 59.26 18.40
CA PRO A 40 -5.58 59.87 19.72
C PRO A 40 -5.68 58.81 20.84
N PRO A 41 -5.19 59.09 22.06
CA PRO A 41 -5.04 58.08 23.12
C PRO A 41 -6.34 57.47 23.68
N ASP A 42 -7.52 57.99 23.32
CA ASP A 42 -8.78 57.67 24.01
C ASP A 42 -9.64 56.58 23.33
N GLU A 43 -9.17 55.94 22.25
CA GLU A 43 -9.87 54.78 21.64
C GLU A 43 -9.42 53.41 22.19
N LEU A 44 -8.41 53.35 23.05
CA LEU A 44 -7.85 52.09 23.57
C LEU A 44 -8.60 51.51 24.79
N ALA A 45 -9.74 52.08 25.19
CA ALA A 45 -10.42 51.72 26.44
C ALA A 45 -11.90 51.30 26.28
N ARG A 46 -12.33 50.79 25.12
CA ARG A 46 -13.59 50.04 25.05
C ARG A 46 -13.32 48.57 25.41
N PRO A 47 -13.99 47.98 26.41
CA PRO A 47 -13.91 46.55 26.63
C PRO A 47 -14.41 45.86 25.36
N SER A 48 -13.50 45.17 24.67
CA SER A 48 -13.86 44.27 23.58
C SER A 48 -14.84 43.25 24.13
N ALA A 49 -16.04 43.17 23.54
CA ALA A 49 -17.00 42.14 23.92
C ALA A 49 -16.28 40.79 23.84
N THR A 50 -16.30 40.02 24.93
CA THR A 50 -15.70 38.69 24.95
C THR A 50 -16.32 37.91 23.80
N PRO A 51 -15.53 37.43 22.81
CA PRO A 51 -16.10 36.70 21.70
C PRO A 51 -16.87 35.51 22.27
N THR A 52 -18.16 35.45 21.97
CA THR A 52 -19.00 34.30 22.29
C THR A 52 -18.28 33.05 21.81
N PRO A 53 -18.06 32.03 22.67
CA PRO A 53 -17.44 30.79 22.23
C PRO A 53 -18.20 30.26 21.03
N VAL A 54 -17.52 30.14 19.88
CA VAL A 54 -18.09 29.42 18.75
C VAL A 54 -18.35 28.01 19.25
N PRO A 55 -19.58 27.49 19.19
CA PRO A 55 -19.87 26.12 19.58
C PRO A 55 -18.91 25.21 18.82
N ALA A 56 -18.24 24.30 19.52
CA ALA A 56 -17.41 23.30 18.86
C ALA A 56 -18.27 22.62 17.78
N PRO A 57 -17.76 22.45 16.54
CA PRO A 57 -18.51 21.76 15.51
C PRO A 57 -18.97 20.41 16.07
N SER A 58 -20.23 20.05 15.81
CA SER A 58 -20.73 18.73 16.20
C SER A 58 -19.81 17.67 15.60
N PRO A 59 -19.44 16.63 16.38
CA PRO A 59 -18.58 15.59 15.86
C PRO A 59 -19.24 14.98 14.62
N ILE A 60 -18.46 14.85 13.55
CA ILE A 60 -18.89 14.20 12.32
C ILE A 60 -19.24 12.75 12.70
N PRO A 61 -20.45 12.24 12.38
CA PRO A 61 -20.79 10.86 12.64
C PRO A 61 -19.78 9.91 11.99
N PRO A 62 -19.42 8.80 12.64
CA PRO A 62 -18.47 7.86 12.08
C PRO A 62 -19.03 7.23 10.80
N ARG A 63 -18.14 6.93 9.85
CA ARG A 63 -18.47 6.29 8.56
C ARG A 63 -19.11 4.91 8.71
N TYR A 64 -18.89 4.24 9.84
CA TYR A 64 -19.44 2.93 10.16
C TYR A 64 -19.64 2.75 11.67
N ALA A 65 -20.48 1.79 12.05
CA ALA A 65 -20.62 1.39 13.45
C ALA A 65 -19.41 0.57 13.91
N LYS A 66 -18.85 -0.25 13.03
CA LYS A 66 -17.59 -0.97 13.22
C LYS A 66 -16.94 -1.30 11.88
N LEU A 67 -15.64 -1.47 11.90
CA LEU A 67 -14.87 -2.03 10.79
C LEU A 67 -14.64 -3.51 11.06
N ARG A 68 -14.96 -4.34 10.07
CA ARG A 68 -14.72 -5.79 10.12
C ARG A 68 -13.55 -6.15 9.22
N ILE A 69 -12.57 -6.84 9.77
CA ILE A 69 -11.33 -7.21 9.10
C ILE A 69 -11.31 -8.72 8.88
N PHE A 70 -11.04 -9.13 7.65
CA PHE A 70 -10.89 -10.53 7.26
C PHE A 70 -9.42 -10.80 6.99
N VAL A 71 -8.89 -11.88 7.57
CA VAL A 71 -7.49 -12.26 7.46
C VAL A 71 -7.39 -13.72 7.04
N ALA A 72 -6.84 -13.97 5.85
CA ALA A 72 -6.52 -15.33 5.41
C ALA A 72 -5.36 -15.90 6.24
N SER A 73 -5.55 -17.11 6.76
CA SER A 73 -4.54 -17.83 7.55
C SER A 73 -4.13 -19.12 6.85
N GLU A 74 -2.93 -19.13 6.28
CA GLU A 74 -2.46 -20.20 5.40
C GLU A 74 -2.34 -21.56 6.09
N SER A 75 -2.14 -21.58 7.41
CA SER A 75 -1.95 -22.80 8.19
C SER A 75 -3.22 -23.35 8.85
N THR A 76 -4.32 -22.59 8.83
CA THR A 76 -5.55 -22.98 9.54
C THR A 76 -6.71 -23.33 8.62
N ASP A 77 -6.56 -23.14 7.31
CA ASP A 77 -7.64 -23.29 6.32
C ASP A 77 -8.88 -22.45 6.69
N GLN A 78 -8.64 -21.30 7.33
CA GLN A 78 -9.65 -20.39 7.86
C GLN A 78 -9.35 -18.94 7.48
N VAL A 79 -10.42 -18.15 7.40
CA VAL A 79 -10.37 -16.70 7.47
C VAL A 79 -10.69 -16.29 8.90
N TRP A 80 -9.77 -15.59 9.55
CA TRP A 80 -9.97 -15.01 10.87
C TRP A 80 -10.65 -13.66 10.74
N VAL A 81 -11.63 -13.40 11.60
CA VAL A 81 -12.43 -12.17 11.56
C VAL A 81 -12.15 -11.36 12.80
N LEU A 82 -11.80 -10.09 12.61
CA LEU A 82 -11.63 -9.11 13.68
C LEU A 82 -12.68 -8.01 13.52
N ASP A 83 -13.18 -7.47 14.62
CA ASP A 83 -14.00 -6.25 14.62
C ASP A 83 -13.28 -5.16 15.43
N GLY A 84 -13.42 -3.91 15.00
CA GLY A 84 -13.01 -2.71 15.74
C GLY A 84 -14.02 -1.59 15.55
N LYS A 85 -14.44 -0.94 16.64
CA LYS A 85 -15.26 0.29 16.55
C LYS A 85 -14.37 1.52 16.46
N PRO A 86 -14.89 2.66 15.96
CA PRO A 86 -14.17 3.93 16.03
C PRO A 86 -13.62 4.19 17.44
N GLY A 87 -12.31 4.40 17.54
CA GLY A 87 -11.61 4.65 18.82
C GLY A 87 -11.33 3.41 19.70
N GLU A 88 -11.86 2.23 19.38
CA GLU A 88 -11.63 1.00 20.16
C GLU A 88 -10.46 0.18 19.58
N GLN A 89 -10.02 -0.84 20.32
CA GLN A 89 -9.04 -1.83 19.84
C GLN A 89 -9.72 -2.92 19.00
N TYR A 90 -8.97 -3.53 18.09
CA TYR A 90 -9.44 -4.66 17.30
C TYR A 90 -9.44 -5.95 18.12
N ALA A 91 -10.47 -6.78 17.96
CA ALA A 91 -10.53 -8.09 18.63
C ALA A 91 -10.96 -9.17 17.64
N VAL A 92 -10.40 -10.38 17.79
CA VAL A 92 -10.87 -11.56 17.05
C VAL A 92 -12.27 -11.91 17.53
N ILE A 93 -13.23 -11.96 16.62
CA ILE A 93 -14.64 -12.24 16.90
C ILE A 93 -15.13 -13.55 16.29
N GLY A 94 -14.36 -14.15 15.38
CA GLY A 94 -14.77 -15.39 14.73
C GLY A 94 -13.73 -15.93 13.75
N LYS A 95 -14.04 -17.11 13.23
CA LYS A 95 -13.26 -17.80 12.19
C LYS A 95 -14.23 -18.44 11.21
N ILE A 96 -13.90 -18.38 9.93
CA ILE A 96 -14.72 -18.91 8.84
C ILE A 96 -13.88 -19.99 8.15
N SER A 97 -14.37 -21.24 8.15
CA SER A 97 -13.72 -22.32 7.40
C SER A 97 -13.85 -22.05 5.90
N VAL A 98 -12.73 -22.15 5.18
CA VAL A 98 -12.66 -21.97 3.72
C VAL A 98 -11.98 -23.17 3.06
N GLY A 99 -11.44 -23.01 1.86
CA GLY A 99 -10.64 -24.05 1.21
C GLY A 99 -9.21 -24.11 1.74
N LYS A 100 -8.42 -25.02 1.17
CA LYS A 100 -7.06 -25.31 1.62
C LYS A 100 -6.06 -24.21 1.25
N LEU A 101 -5.23 -23.81 2.21
CA LEU A 101 -4.20 -22.77 2.12
C LEU A 101 -4.79 -21.46 1.57
N PRO A 102 -5.67 -20.78 2.32
CA PRO A 102 -6.17 -19.46 1.93
C PRO A 102 -5.01 -18.47 1.93
N HIS A 103 -4.87 -17.72 0.85
CA HIS A 103 -3.69 -16.90 0.57
C HIS A 103 -4.08 -15.42 0.42
N GLN A 104 -4.22 -14.94 -0.82
CA GLN A 104 -4.71 -13.59 -1.10
C GLN A 104 -6.24 -13.54 -1.04
N LEU A 105 -6.78 -12.42 -0.58
CA LEU A 105 -8.21 -12.13 -0.59
C LEU A 105 -8.47 -10.74 -1.18
N GLY A 106 -9.72 -10.46 -1.51
CA GLY A 106 -10.16 -9.16 -2.01
C GLY A 106 -11.61 -8.87 -1.63
N VAL A 107 -11.89 -7.61 -1.29
CA VAL A 107 -13.23 -7.10 -0.94
C VAL A 107 -13.86 -6.46 -2.18
N SER A 108 -15.13 -6.72 -2.44
CA SER A 108 -15.84 -6.05 -3.55
C SER A 108 -15.94 -4.54 -3.27
N PRO A 109 -15.95 -3.67 -4.31
CA PRO A 109 -15.98 -2.21 -4.12
C PRO A 109 -17.15 -1.72 -3.26
N ASP A 110 -18.28 -2.42 -3.31
CA ASP A 110 -19.48 -2.13 -2.51
C ASP A 110 -19.48 -2.76 -1.10
N GLY A 111 -18.40 -3.45 -0.73
CA GLY A 111 -18.23 -4.13 0.55
C GLY A 111 -19.14 -5.34 0.78
N LYS A 112 -19.90 -5.79 -0.22
CA LYS A 112 -20.86 -6.88 -0.04
C LYS A 112 -20.22 -8.27 0.00
N TRP A 113 -19.03 -8.43 -0.57
CA TRP A 113 -18.40 -9.73 -0.74
C TRP A 113 -16.92 -9.69 -0.38
N VAL A 114 -16.46 -10.75 0.27
CA VAL A 114 -15.02 -11.02 0.45
C VAL A 114 -14.70 -12.31 -0.30
N ALA A 115 -13.84 -12.22 -1.31
CA ALA A 115 -13.38 -13.36 -2.08
C ALA A 115 -11.99 -13.79 -1.62
N VAL A 116 -11.76 -15.08 -1.44
CA VAL A 116 -10.55 -15.64 -0.82
C VAL A 116 -10.01 -16.75 -1.69
N ASN A 117 -8.79 -16.60 -2.19
CA ASN A 117 -8.15 -17.64 -2.98
C ASN A 117 -7.57 -18.73 -2.07
N ASN A 118 -8.07 -19.95 -2.26
CA ASN A 118 -7.61 -21.15 -1.56
C ASN A 118 -6.56 -21.84 -2.45
N ARG A 119 -5.30 -21.45 -2.28
CA ARG A 119 -4.22 -21.76 -3.23
C ARG A 119 -4.01 -23.26 -3.41
N MET A 120 -4.01 -24.05 -2.33
CA MET A 120 -3.89 -25.51 -2.42
C MET A 120 -5.22 -26.22 -2.60
N GLY A 121 -6.34 -25.51 -2.42
CA GLY A 121 -7.69 -25.99 -2.67
C GLY A 121 -8.13 -25.84 -4.13
N ASN A 122 -7.40 -25.08 -4.95
CA ASN A 122 -7.78 -24.74 -6.33
C ASN A 122 -9.20 -24.16 -6.44
N THR A 123 -9.59 -23.38 -5.44
CA THR A 123 -10.93 -22.78 -5.32
C THR A 123 -10.82 -21.34 -4.84
N THR A 124 -11.89 -20.57 -5.05
CA THR A 124 -12.08 -19.26 -4.44
C THR A 124 -13.34 -19.31 -3.56
N SER A 125 -13.18 -19.02 -2.27
CA SER A 125 -14.30 -18.92 -1.31
C SER A 125 -14.88 -17.52 -1.34
N ILE A 126 -16.20 -17.40 -1.43
CA ILE A 126 -16.91 -16.11 -1.31
C ILE A 126 -17.59 -16.07 0.04
N ILE A 127 -17.37 -14.99 0.78
CA ILE A 127 -17.88 -14.76 2.12
C ILE A 127 -18.83 -13.58 2.12
N ASP A 128 -19.98 -13.75 2.77
CA ASP A 128 -20.84 -12.64 3.19
C ASP A 128 -20.30 -12.05 4.49
N PRO A 129 -19.84 -10.78 4.48
CA PRO A 129 -19.23 -10.17 5.64
C PRO A 129 -20.21 -9.88 6.78
N LEU A 130 -21.52 -9.81 6.52
CA LEU A 130 -22.53 -9.58 7.56
C LEU A 130 -22.78 -10.85 8.36
N SER A 131 -23.14 -11.95 7.68
CA SER A 131 -23.39 -13.24 8.33
C SER A 131 -22.12 -13.99 8.74
N MET A 132 -20.95 -13.58 8.22
CA MET A 132 -19.65 -14.24 8.43
C MET A 132 -19.66 -15.71 8.00
N ARG A 133 -20.22 -15.96 6.81
CA ARG A 133 -20.34 -17.31 6.25
C ARG A 133 -19.81 -17.33 4.84
N GLU A 134 -19.16 -18.43 4.48
CA GLU A 134 -18.93 -18.77 3.08
C GLU A 134 -20.29 -19.04 2.42
N VAL A 135 -20.62 -18.27 1.40
CA VAL A 135 -21.87 -18.39 0.64
C VAL A 135 -21.72 -19.26 -0.60
N VAL A 136 -20.52 -19.28 -1.19
CA VAL A 136 -20.19 -20.16 -2.32
C VAL A 136 -18.70 -20.45 -2.36
N ARG A 137 -18.34 -21.63 -2.88
CA ARG A 137 -16.97 -22.02 -3.20
C ARG A 137 -16.85 -22.27 -4.69
N LEU A 138 -16.08 -21.44 -5.37
CA LEU A 138 -15.92 -21.45 -6.81
C LEU A 138 -14.77 -22.36 -7.21
N MET A 139 -15.02 -23.26 -8.15
CA MET A 139 -13.95 -23.96 -8.86
C MET A 139 -13.33 -22.98 -9.85
N VAL A 140 -12.02 -22.79 -9.74
CA VAL A 140 -11.26 -21.88 -10.60
C VAL A 140 -10.20 -22.70 -11.35
N GLY A 141 -8.94 -22.26 -11.36
CA GLY A 141 -7.78 -23.03 -11.78
C GLY A 141 -6.87 -23.45 -10.62
N LYS A 142 -5.69 -23.93 -10.97
CA LYS A 142 -4.64 -24.44 -10.10
C LYS A 142 -3.83 -23.31 -9.48
N GLN A 143 -3.67 -23.37 -8.16
CA GLN A 143 -2.93 -22.35 -7.40
C GLN A 143 -3.44 -20.93 -7.68
N PRO A 144 -4.73 -20.65 -7.38
CA PRO A 144 -5.24 -19.30 -7.47
C PRO A 144 -4.44 -18.38 -6.52
N HIS A 145 -4.02 -17.24 -7.02
CA HIS A 145 -3.21 -16.27 -6.29
C HIS A 145 -3.77 -14.86 -6.47
N GLY A 146 -3.61 -14.29 -7.66
CA GLY A 146 -4.16 -12.98 -7.99
C GLY A 146 -5.69 -12.97 -7.94
N ILE A 147 -6.24 -11.94 -7.32
CA ILE A 147 -7.67 -11.71 -7.21
C ILE A 147 -7.92 -10.22 -7.37
N THR A 148 -8.92 -9.81 -8.13
CA THR A 148 -9.32 -8.40 -8.24
C THR A 148 -10.77 -8.29 -8.69
N TRP A 149 -11.38 -7.14 -8.47
CA TRP A 149 -12.76 -6.85 -8.87
C TRP A 149 -12.77 -5.84 -10.02
N SER A 150 -13.79 -5.89 -10.87
CA SER A 150 -14.09 -4.74 -11.71
C SER A 150 -14.45 -3.54 -10.83
N PRO A 151 -14.10 -2.29 -11.21
CA PRO A 151 -14.40 -1.11 -10.40
C PRO A 151 -15.90 -0.91 -10.13
N ASP A 152 -16.77 -1.42 -11.00
CA ASP A 152 -18.22 -1.41 -10.79
C ASP A 152 -18.74 -2.54 -9.88
N GLY A 153 -17.85 -3.40 -9.38
CA GLY A 153 -18.14 -4.52 -8.48
C GLY A 153 -18.89 -5.69 -9.11
N LYS A 154 -19.12 -5.68 -10.43
CA LYS A 154 -19.96 -6.71 -11.09
C LYS A 154 -19.20 -7.97 -11.48
N THR A 155 -17.89 -7.91 -11.60
CA THR A 155 -17.07 -9.04 -12.04
C THR A 155 -15.92 -9.30 -11.08
N LEU A 156 -15.78 -10.55 -10.64
CA LEU A 156 -14.60 -11.05 -9.95
C LEU A 156 -13.64 -11.67 -10.97
N PHE A 157 -12.35 -11.33 -10.89
CA PHE A 157 -11.28 -11.93 -11.68
C PHE A 157 -10.32 -12.72 -10.77
N VAL A 158 -9.95 -13.93 -11.18
CA VAL A 158 -9.05 -14.82 -10.45
C VAL A 158 -7.94 -15.32 -11.37
N GLY A 159 -6.70 -14.99 -11.01
CA GLY A 159 -5.48 -15.41 -11.69
C GLY A 159 -4.86 -16.65 -11.04
N HIS A 160 -4.11 -17.40 -11.84
CA HIS A 160 -3.57 -18.70 -11.46
C HIS A 160 -2.08 -18.75 -11.74
N GLU A 161 -1.33 -19.25 -10.78
CA GLU A 161 0.12 -19.40 -10.93
C GLU A 161 0.51 -20.63 -11.76
N ARG A 162 -0.46 -21.45 -12.16
CA ARG A 162 -0.24 -22.70 -12.91
C ARG A 162 -1.19 -22.93 -14.08
N ASP A 163 -2.03 -21.96 -14.44
CA ASP A 163 -2.91 -22.04 -15.62
C ASP A 163 -2.77 -20.82 -16.52
N MET A 164 -3.13 -21.00 -17.79
CA MET A 164 -2.89 -20.03 -18.86
C MET A 164 -4.09 -19.11 -19.13
N TYR A 165 -5.01 -19.01 -18.19
CA TYR A 165 -6.23 -18.20 -18.28
C TYR A 165 -6.55 -17.55 -16.94
N ILE A 166 -7.30 -16.44 -16.99
CA ILE A 166 -7.89 -15.78 -15.83
C ILE A 166 -9.37 -16.19 -15.77
N ALA A 167 -9.80 -16.74 -14.64
CA ALA A 167 -11.20 -17.06 -14.41
C ALA A 167 -11.96 -15.78 -14.07
N ARG A 168 -13.24 -15.70 -14.47
CA ARG A 168 -14.10 -14.59 -14.08
C ARG A 168 -15.53 -15.03 -13.79
N PHE A 169 -16.15 -14.33 -12.85
CA PHE A 169 -17.48 -14.67 -12.33
C PHE A 169 -18.32 -13.40 -12.19
N GLU A 170 -19.61 -13.52 -12.49
CA GLU A 170 -20.59 -12.47 -12.20
C GLU A 170 -20.82 -12.38 -10.69
N ALA A 171 -20.67 -11.19 -10.11
CA ALA A 171 -20.84 -10.97 -8.68
C ALA A 171 -22.30 -11.18 -8.26
N GLY A 172 -22.52 -11.81 -7.10
CA GLY A 172 -23.85 -12.08 -6.55
C GLY A 172 -24.55 -13.32 -7.12
N THR A 173 -24.46 -13.58 -8.43
CA THR A 173 -24.94 -14.84 -9.03
C THR A 173 -23.87 -15.94 -9.01
N TRP A 174 -22.60 -15.53 -9.00
CA TRP A 174 -21.40 -16.37 -9.08
C TRP A 174 -21.36 -17.27 -10.32
N LYS A 175 -22.11 -16.89 -11.34
CA LYS A 175 -22.09 -17.60 -12.62
C LYS A 175 -20.71 -17.42 -13.27
N PRO A 176 -20.06 -18.51 -13.71
CA PRO A 176 -18.82 -18.39 -14.45
C PRO A 176 -19.06 -17.68 -15.79
N LEU A 177 -18.20 -16.73 -16.10
CA LEU A 177 -18.13 -16.04 -17.39
C LEU A 177 -17.01 -16.68 -18.24
N PRO A 178 -17.02 -16.53 -19.57
CA PRO A 178 -15.96 -17.09 -20.42
C PRO A 178 -14.58 -16.63 -19.96
N PRO A 179 -13.60 -17.51 -19.72
CA PRO A 179 -12.31 -17.09 -19.16
C PRO A 179 -11.53 -16.17 -20.10
N LEU A 180 -10.61 -15.37 -19.55
CA LEU A 180 -9.68 -14.59 -20.36
C LEU A 180 -8.46 -15.44 -20.68
N MET A 181 -8.27 -15.76 -21.96
CA MET A 181 -7.12 -16.55 -22.40
C MET A 181 -5.89 -15.64 -22.49
N VAL A 182 -4.93 -15.83 -21.59
CA VAL A 182 -3.72 -14.98 -21.50
C VAL A 182 -2.43 -15.71 -21.88
N GLY A 183 -2.46 -17.04 -21.94
CA GLY A 183 -1.36 -17.86 -22.48
C GLY A 183 -0.14 -18.00 -21.58
N VAL A 184 -0.21 -17.55 -20.32
CA VAL A 184 0.89 -17.60 -19.33
C VAL A 184 0.30 -17.62 -17.93
N PRO A 185 0.96 -18.20 -16.92
CA PRO A 185 0.50 -18.08 -15.53
C PRO A 185 0.64 -16.66 -14.97
N GLN A 186 -0.30 -16.27 -14.11
CA GLN A 186 -0.41 -14.93 -13.54
C GLN A 186 -0.10 -14.93 -12.05
N HIS A 187 0.37 -13.81 -11.51
CA HIS A 187 0.66 -13.64 -10.09
C HIS A 187 -0.27 -12.60 -9.43
N VAL A 188 0.02 -11.31 -9.56
CA VAL A 188 -0.87 -10.23 -9.09
C VAL A 188 -1.75 -9.75 -10.23
N LEU A 189 -3.02 -9.47 -9.89
CA LEU A 189 -3.98 -8.81 -10.77
C LEU A 189 -4.32 -7.44 -10.17
N SER A 190 -4.44 -6.42 -11.02
CA SER A 190 -4.80 -5.06 -10.62
C SER A 190 -5.65 -4.40 -11.71
N ILE A 191 -6.73 -3.71 -11.34
CA ILE A 191 -7.47 -2.78 -12.19
C ILE A 191 -7.50 -1.43 -11.49
N ALA A 192 -7.22 -0.36 -12.23
CA ALA A 192 -7.33 1.00 -11.72
C ALA A 192 -8.74 1.56 -12.02
N PRO A 193 -9.43 2.19 -11.06
CA PRO A 193 -10.72 2.86 -11.30
C PRO A 193 -10.75 3.82 -12.49
N SER A 194 -9.67 4.57 -12.75
CA SER A 194 -9.58 5.46 -13.93
C SER A 194 -9.48 4.72 -15.27
N ARG A 195 -9.22 3.41 -15.25
CA ARG A 195 -8.96 2.55 -16.42
C ARG A 195 -9.67 1.20 -16.25
N PRO A 196 -11.02 1.18 -16.16
CA PRO A 196 -11.78 -0.01 -15.78
C PRO A 196 -11.65 -1.18 -16.78
N ASN A 197 -11.19 -0.91 -17.99
CA ASN A 197 -11.00 -1.91 -19.04
C ASN A 197 -9.59 -2.49 -19.08
N GLU A 198 -8.65 -1.98 -18.28
CA GLU A 198 -7.27 -2.45 -18.27
C GLU A 198 -7.03 -3.36 -17.07
N LEU A 199 -6.97 -4.67 -17.32
CA LEU A 199 -6.55 -5.65 -16.33
C LEU A 199 -5.03 -5.85 -16.41
N TRP A 200 -4.31 -5.26 -15.46
CA TRP A 200 -2.87 -5.37 -15.33
C TRP A 200 -2.51 -6.62 -14.54
N PHE A 201 -1.49 -7.35 -14.99
CA PHE A 201 -1.04 -8.54 -14.31
C PHE A 201 0.43 -8.86 -14.49
N THR A 202 1.02 -9.38 -13.42
CA THR A 202 2.38 -9.90 -13.39
C THR A 202 2.39 -11.41 -13.63
N LEU A 203 3.57 -11.94 -13.95
CA LEU A 203 3.73 -13.32 -14.38
C LEU A 203 4.57 -14.11 -13.38
N THR A 204 4.25 -15.39 -13.20
CA THR A 204 5.03 -16.30 -12.36
C THR A 204 5.14 -17.66 -13.03
N ASN A 205 6.06 -18.50 -12.54
CA ASN A 205 6.29 -19.87 -13.04
C ASN A 205 6.45 -19.96 -14.57
N THR A 206 7.07 -18.96 -15.19
CA THR A 206 7.25 -18.87 -16.64
C THR A 206 8.60 -18.25 -16.99
N ALA A 207 9.16 -18.63 -18.15
CA ALA A 207 10.36 -17.99 -18.71
C ALA A 207 10.09 -16.56 -19.21
N GLN A 208 8.83 -16.13 -19.23
CA GLN A 208 8.40 -14.80 -19.65
C GLN A 208 8.22 -13.83 -18.47
N ALA A 209 8.74 -14.15 -17.29
CA ALA A 209 8.58 -13.34 -16.06
C ALA A 209 9.21 -11.93 -16.15
N ASP A 210 9.89 -11.64 -17.26
CA ASP A 210 10.49 -10.35 -17.56
C ASP A 210 9.52 -9.36 -18.26
N VAL A 211 8.21 -9.63 -18.19
CA VAL A 211 7.14 -8.87 -18.83
C VAL A 211 6.00 -8.57 -17.85
N LEU A 212 5.58 -7.31 -17.79
CA LEU A 212 4.29 -6.87 -17.22
C LEU A 212 3.25 -6.86 -18.34
N ARG A 213 2.05 -7.38 -18.09
CA ARG A 213 1.00 -7.47 -19.12
C ARG A 213 -0.24 -6.67 -18.76
N VAL A 214 -0.91 -6.18 -19.81
CA VAL A 214 -2.21 -5.52 -19.72
C VAL A 214 -3.17 -6.23 -20.67
N TYR A 215 -4.27 -6.74 -20.12
CA TYR A 215 -5.38 -7.29 -20.88
C TYR A 215 -6.46 -6.20 -21.01
N ASP A 216 -6.80 -5.86 -22.24
CA ASP A 216 -7.92 -4.97 -22.55
C ASP A 216 -9.23 -5.78 -22.55
N LEU A 217 -10.10 -5.50 -21.58
CA LEU A 217 -11.33 -6.25 -21.32
C LEU A 217 -12.42 -6.03 -22.40
N GLU A 218 -12.31 -4.98 -23.21
CA GLU A 218 -13.26 -4.70 -24.30
C GLU A 218 -12.82 -5.38 -25.61
N THR A 219 -11.54 -5.28 -25.93
CA THR A 219 -10.98 -5.73 -27.22
C THR A 219 -10.35 -7.11 -27.15
N ASN A 220 -10.15 -7.66 -25.95
CA ASN A 220 -9.41 -8.90 -25.67
C ASN A 220 -7.93 -8.85 -26.10
N LYS A 221 -7.38 -7.65 -26.31
CA LYS A 221 -5.99 -7.46 -26.71
C LYS A 221 -5.07 -7.54 -25.49
N VAL A 222 -3.93 -8.21 -25.65
CA VAL A 222 -2.85 -8.22 -24.64
C VAL A 222 -1.72 -7.31 -25.09
N THR A 223 -1.32 -6.39 -24.21
CA THR A 223 -0.12 -5.56 -24.37
C THR A 223 0.97 -6.08 -23.45
N ASN A 224 2.18 -6.23 -23.98
CA ASN A 224 3.36 -6.72 -23.25
C ASN A 224 4.34 -5.56 -23.03
N ILE A 225 4.69 -5.30 -21.77
CA ILE A 225 5.66 -4.27 -21.37
C ILE A 225 6.90 -5.01 -20.87
N LYS A 226 8.08 -4.76 -21.45
CA LYS A 226 9.33 -5.43 -21.07
C LYS A 226 9.95 -4.75 -19.85
N VAL A 227 10.23 -5.53 -18.81
CA VAL A 227 10.52 -5.03 -17.44
C VAL A 227 11.63 -5.78 -16.70
N SER A 228 12.23 -6.76 -17.39
CA SER A 228 13.37 -7.63 -17.01
C SER A 228 13.11 -8.65 -15.88
N ASP A 229 12.45 -8.26 -14.78
CA ASP A 229 12.03 -9.19 -13.72
C ASP A 229 10.95 -8.47 -12.90
N VAL A 230 9.69 -8.88 -13.03
CA VAL A 230 8.56 -8.27 -12.30
C VAL A 230 7.78 -9.32 -11.56
N HIS A 231 7.50 -9.04 -10.29
CA HIS A 231 6.71 -9.95 -9.45
C HIS A 231 5.34 -9.40 -9.08
N ASP A 232 5.29 -8.18 -8.56
CA ASP A 232 4.06 -7.48 -8.22
C ASP A 232 4.03 -6.11 -8.91
N ALA A 233 2.85 -5.61 -9.23
CA ALA A 233 2.67 -4.31 -9.86
C ALA A 233 1.41 -3.61 -9.33
N TYR A 234 1.60 -2.37 -8.89
CA TYR A 234 0.59 -1.59 -8.18
C TYR A 234 0.52 -0.16 -8.70
N PHE A 235 -0.67 0.42 -8.71
CA PHE A 235 -0.84 1.83 -9.07
C PHE A 235 -0.43 2.74 -7.91
N THR A 236 0.11 3.91 -8.23
CA THR A 236 0.24 4.99 -7.26
C THR A 236 -1.14 5.45 -6.77
N PRO A 237 -1.24 6.13 -5.61
CA PRO A 237 -2.52 6.57 -5.06
C PRO A 237 -3.36 7.47 -5.98
N ASP A 238 -2.75 8.14 -6.95
CA ASP A 238 -3.44 8.94 -7.98
C ASP A 238 -3.46 8.27 -9.37
N GLU A 239 -3.02 7.01 -9.46
CA GLU A 239 -3.01 6.18 -10.67
C GLU A 239 -2.21 6.77 -11.84
N SER A 240 -1.35 7.75 -11.56
CA SER A 240 -0.47 8.38 -12.55
C SER A 240 0.76 7.54 -12.90
N GLU A 241 1.14 6.59 -12.04
CA GLU A 241 2.22 5.65 -12.28
C GLU A 241 1.82 4.22 -11.85
N VAL A 242 2.49 3.23 -12.44
CA VAL A 242 2.50 1.85 -11.93
C VAL A 242 3.89 1.55 -11.41
N TRP A 243 4.00 0.98 -10.22
CA TRP A 243 5.25 0.61 -9.56
C TRP A 243 5.30 -0.90 -9.45
N SER A 244 6.39 -1.52 -9.90
CA SER A 244 6.55 -2.98 -9.81
C SER A 244 7.80 -3.39 -9.05
N SER A 245 7.62 -4.28 -8.08
CA SER A 245 8.75 -4.94 -7.42
C SER A 245 9.41 -5.92 -8.39
N SER A 246 10.75 -5.92 -8.38
CA SER A 246 11.53 -6.87 -9.17
C SER A 246 11.86 -8.11 -8.37
N SER A 247 11.83 -9.28 -8.99
CA SER A 247 12.14 -10.58 -8.38
C SER A 247 11.22 -10.87 -7.18
N GLY A 248 10.39 -11.93 -7.19
CA GLY A 248 9.59 -12.29 -5.98
C GLY A 248 9.57 -13.75 -5.53
N PHE A 249 10.59 -14.52 -5.92
CA PHE A 249 11.00 -15.77 -5.26
C PHE A 249 12.05 -15.62 -4.14
N LEU A 250 11.71 -15.96 -2.88
CA LEU A 250 12.50 -15.66 -1.66
C LEU A 250 14.02 -15.93 -1.72
N ASN A 251 14.47 -16.73 -2.69
CA ASN A 251 15.86 -17.04 -2.97
C ASN A 251 16.59 -16.07 -3.93
N LYS A 252 15.96 -15.01 -4.45
CA LYS A 252 16.55 -14.05 -5.39
C LYS A 252 16.25 -12.59 -5.03
N PRO A 253 16.70 -12.08 -3.86
CA PRO A 253 16.38 -10.74 -3.38
C PRO A 253 16.67 -9.61 -4.38
N SER A 254 15.84 -8.56 -4.38
CA SER A 254 16.07 -7.34 -5.16
C SER A 254 15.53 -6.13 -4.41
N ASP A 255 16.29 -5.04 -4.46
CA ASP A 255 15.95 -3.71 -3.95
C ASP A 255 15.28 -2.82 -5.02
N ARG A 256 15.12 -3.37 -6.23
CA ARG A 256 14.78 -2.65 -7.45
C ARG A 256 13.29 -2.57 -7.66
N MET A 257 12.81 -1.36 -7.95
CA MET A 257 11.44 -1.10 -8.36
C MET A 257 11.41 -0.30 -9.66
N VAL A 258 10.62 -0.79 -10.61
CA VAL A 258 10.46 -0.18 -11.93
C VAL A 258 9.16 0.60 -11.96
N ILE A 259 9.20 1.81 -12.50
CA ILE A 259 8.06 2.73 -12.57
C ILE A 259 7.62 2.90 -14.02
N TYR A 260 6.32 2.81 -14.27
CA TYR A 260 5.70 2.90 -15.60
C TYR A 260 4.74 4.07 -15.71
N ASP A 261 4.59 4.53 -16.95
CA ASP A 261 3.48 5.38 -17.35
C ASP A 261 2.32 4.48 -17.82
N PRO A 262 1.19 4.46 -17.10
CA PRO A 262 0.04 3.64 -17.47
C PRO A 262 -0.68 4.14 -18.71
N ALA A 263 -0.50 5.38 -19.17
CA ALA A 263 -1.09 5.86 -20.42
C ALA A 263 -0.29 5.35 -21.64
N THR A 264 1.04 5.53 -21.63
CA THR A 264 1.88 5.16 -22.76
C THR A 264 2.36 3.70 -22.73
N LYS A 265 2.20 3.01 -21.59
CA LYS A 265 2.66 1.63 -21.35
C LYS A 265 4.19 1.49 -21.50
N THR A 266 4.93 2.50 -21.05
CA THR A 266 6.40 2.54 -21.12
C THR A 266 7.04 2.69 -19.75
N VAL A 267 8.26 2.17 -19.59
CA VAL A 267 9.10 2.42 -18.41
C VAL A 267 9.43 3.91 -18.33
N LYS A 268 9.13 4.55 -17.19
CA LYS A 268 9.55 5.93 -16.89
C LYS A 268 10.93 5.96 -16.27
N THR A 269 11.16 5.09 -15.29
CA THR A 269 12.40 5.09 -14.51
C THR A 269 12.54 3.81 -13.69
N GLU A 270 13.63 3.73 -12.95
CA GLU A 270 13.92 2.71 -11.95
C GLU A 270 14.40 3.39 -10.67
N VAL A 271 13.98 2.84 -9.53
CA VAL A 271 14.38 3.30 -8.19
C VAL A 271 14.82 2.10 -7.36
N HIS A 272 15.69 2.35 -6.38
CA HIS A 272 16.15 1.34 -5.43
C HIS A 272 15.82 1.79 -4.02
N PHE A 273 15.21 0.89 -3.25
CA PHE A 273 14.90 1.14 -1.84
C PHE A 273 15.66 0.15 -0.95
N PRO A 274 16.22 0.58 0.19
CA PRO A 274 16.74 -0.33 1.19
C PRO A 274 15.62 -1.28 1.61
N GLY A 275 15.81 -2.56 1.30
CA GLY A 275 14.85 -3.61 1.54
C GLY A 275 15.22 -4.85 0.73
N TYR A 276 14.75 -6.00 1.19
CA TYR A 276 15.00 -7.27 0.54
C TYR A 276 13.63 -7.92 0.33
N TYR A 277 13.05 -7.75 -0.86
CA TYR A 277 11.96 -8.61 -1.38
C TYR A 277 10.51 -8.30 -1.04
N PRO A 278 9.55 -8.82 -1.86
CA PRO A 278 8.66 -8.00 -2.66
C PRO A 278 7.84 -7.06 -1.81
N PHE A 279 7.65 -5.87 -2.37
CA PHE A 279 6.83 -4.83 -1.79
C PHE A 279 5.37 -5.07 -2.13
N HIS A 280 4.54 -5.37 -1.14
CA HIS A 280 3.11 -5.14 -1.26
C HIS A 280 2.76 -3.72 -0.84
N THR A 281 1.81 -3.13 -1.54
CA THR A 281 1.12 -1.91 -1.11
C THR A 281 -0.38 -2.18 -1.07
N GLU A 282 -1.10 -1.28 -0.40
CA GLU A 282 -2.55 -1.17 -0.47
C GLU A 282 -3.02 -1.12 -1.93
N LYS A 283 -4.05 -1.90 -2.26
CA LYS A 283 -4.67 -1.94 -3.59
C LYS A 283 -6.07 -1.36 -3.55
N VAL A 284 -6.27 -0.30 -4.34
CA VAL A 284 -7.58 0.32 -4.55
C VAL A 284 -8.60 -0.72 -5.01
N ASP A 285 -9.77 -0.72 -4.39
CA ASP A 285 -10.90 -1.61 -4.60
C ASP A 285 -10.59 -3.11 -4.52
N GLN A 286 -9.58 -3.48 -3.71
CA GLN A 286 -9.22 -4.87 -3.44
C GLN A 286 -8.93 -5.14 -1.96
N ASP A 287 -8.02 -4.40 -1.33
CA ASP A 287 -7.60 -4.70 0.06
C ASP A 287 -8.57 -4.12 1.10
N GLY A 288 -9.76 -3.67 0.68
CA GLY A 288 -10.80 -3.09 1.51
C GLY A 288 -11.61 -2.06 0.75
N VAL A 289 -12.61 -1.47 1.41
CA VAL A 289 -13.41 -0.35 0.85
C VAL A 289 -12.72 1.01 1.07
N PHE A 290 -11.79 1.08 2.02
CA PHE A 290 -11.09 2.33 2.35
C PHE A 290 -9.61 2.22 2.02
N PHE A 291 -9.03 3.38 1.75
CA PHE A 291 -7.62 3.54 1.45
C PHE A 291 -7.02 4.68 2.25
N MET A 292 -5.73 4.61 2.51
CA MET A 292 -5.01 5.63 3.28
C MET A 292 -5.35 7.05 2.79
N ALA A 293 -5.75 7.92 3.72
CA ALA A 293 -6.24 9.26 3.39
C ALA A 293 -5.14 10.16 2.81
N ASP A 294 -3.91 10.04 3.32
CA ASP A 294 -2.75 10.76 2.79
C ASP A 294 -2.26 10.13 1.48
N LYS A 295 -2.66 10.71 0.36
CA LYS A 295 -2.27 10.27 -0.99
C LYS A 295 -0.86 10.72 -1.40
N SER A 296 -0.12 11.40 -0.52
CA SER A 296 1.29 11.72 -0.77
C SER A 296 2.23 10.57 -0.42
N VAL A 297 1.75 9.58 0.33
CA VAL A 297 2.54 8.45 0.82
C VAL A 297 2.03 7.14 0.24
N MET A 298 2.95 6.24 -0.09
CA MET A 298 2.71 4.82 -0.33
C MET A 298 3.40 4.02 0.77
N VAL A 299 2.79 2.91 1.18
CA VAL A 299 3.41 1.98 2.14
C VAL A 299 3.80 0.70 1.43
N LEU A 300 5.02 0.23 1.68
CA LEU A 300 5.61 -0.93 1.02
C LEU A 300 6.05 -1.95 2.07
N SER A 301 5.44 -3.13 2.09
CA SER A 301 5.85 -4.21 3.00
C SER A 301 7.15 -4.86 2.53
N ASP A 302 8.20 -4.89 3.35
CA ASP A 302 9.47 -5.54 3.00
C ASP A 302 9.46 -7.01 3.47
N HIS A 303 9.29 -7.98 2.57
CA HIS A 303 9.06 -9.39 2.91
C HIS A 303 10.20 -10.08 3.66
N LEU A 304 11.46 -9.84 3.29
CA LEU A 304 12.60 -10.42 4.03
C LEU A 304 13.12 -9.43 5.07
N GLY A 305 12.76 -8.15 4.95
CA GLY A 305 12.90 -7.21 6.05
C GLY A 305 11.83 -7.42 7.13
N PRO A 306 12.01 -6.75 8.28
CA PRO A 306 11.05 -6.82 9.37
C PRO A 306 9.99 -5.71 9.33
N GLY A 307 9.85 -4.96 8.23
CA GLY A 307 9.27 -3.62 8.27
C GLY A 307 8.34 -3.23 7.14
N LEU A 308 7.63 -2.14 7.38
CA LEU A 308 6.82 -1.39 6.41
C LEU A 308 7.57 -0.09 6.08
N LEU A 309 7.91 0.11 4.81
CA LEU A 309 8.54 1.33 4.33
C LEU A 309 7.48 2.38 4.02
N TRP A 310 7.66 3.59 4.54
CA TRP A 310 6.82 4.75 4.20
C TRP A 310 7.51 5.54 3.11
N VAL A 311 6.89 5.65 1.94
CA VAL A 311 7.52 6.22 0.75
C VAL A 311 6.74 7.44 0.28
N ASP A 312 7.43 8.58 0.20
CA ASP A 312 6.96 9.70 -0.60
C ASP A 312 7.17 9.29 -2.05
N TRP A 313 6.08 8.86 -2.69
CA TRP A 313 6.17 8.22 -3.99
C TRP A 313 6.45 9.23 -5.10
N ARG A 314 6.07 10.51 -4.91
CA ARG A 314 6.36 11.58 -5.88
C ARG A 314 7.84 11.95 -5.84
N GLU A 315 8.39 12.12 -4.64
CA GLU A 315 9.81 12.43 -4.44
C GLU A 315 10.70 11.18 -4.47
N ARG A 316 10.12 9.98 -4.58
CA ARG A 316 10.79 8.68 -4.68
C ARG A 316 11.77 8.43 -3.52
N ARG A 317 11.37 8.79 -2.30
CA ARG A 317 12.23 8.68 -1.12
C ARG A 317 11.51 8.06 0.06
N ILE A 318 12.27 7.36 0.88
CA ILE A 318 11.78 6.82 2.15
C ILE A 318 11.64 7.96 3.16
N LEU A 319 10.47 8.01 3.79
CA LEU A 319 10.12 8.90 4.89
C LEU A 319 10.40 8.28 6.25
N GLY A 320 10.51 6.96 6.32
CA GLY A 320 10.75 6.19 7.53
C GLY A 320 10.28 4.75 7.39
N GLU A 321 10.46 3.98 8.46
CA GLU A 321 10.15 2.55 8.51
C GLU A 321 9.41 2.23 9.81
N THR A 322 8.46 1.30 9.74
CA THR A 322 7.79 0.74 10.92
C THR A 322 8.15 -0.73 11.05
N MET A 323 8.74 -1.11 12.18
CA MET A 323 9.08 -2.50 12.47
C MET A 323 7.84 -3.30 12.85
N LEU A 324 7.49 -4.30 12.05
CA LEU A 324 6.31 -5.15 12.23
C LEU A 324 6.68 -6.54 12.72
N GLY A 325 7.74 -7.11 12.14
CA GLY A 325 8.16 -8.49 12.30
C GLY A 325 8.37 -9.19 10.96
N GLN A 326 8.59 -10.50 10.98
CA GLN A 326 9.00 -11.31 9.83
C GLN A 326 7.89 -11.53 8.81
N GLN A 327 8.22 -11.29 7.53
CA GLN A 327 7.32 -11.44 6.38
C GLN A 327 6.04 -10.63 6.50
N PRO A 328 6.12 -9.28 6.52
CA PRO A 328 4.96 -8.43 6.34
C PRO A 328 4.39 -8.60 4.93
N PHE A 329 3.07 -8.71 4.76
CA PHE A 329 2.41 -8.90 3.47
C PHE A 329 1.42 -7.76 3.15
N HIS A 330 0.11 -8.05 3.15
CA HIS A 330 -0.93 -7.13 2.71
C HIS A 330 -1.29 -6.14 3.81
N THR A 331 -1.79 -4.97 3.39
CA THR A 331 -2.21 -3.89 4.27
C THR A 331 -3.62 -3.44 3.91
N THR A 332 -4.45 -3.15 4.92
CA THR A 332 -5.75 -2.50 4.78
C THR A 332 -5.84 -1.27 5.68
N TYR A 333 -6.88 -0.45 5.54
CA TYR A 333 -6.99 0.86 6.18
C TYR A 333 -8.32 1.07 6.93
N ASP A 334 -8.19 1.72 8.09
CA ASP A 334 -9.27 2.20 8.97
C ASP A 334 -9.29 3.74 8.95
N PRO A 335 -10.28 4.37 8.29
CA PRO A 335 -10.34 5.83 8.17
C PRO A 335 -10.81 6.55 9.44
N GLU A 336 -11.44 5.87 10.40
CA GLU A 336 -11.93 6.50 11.64
C GLU A 336 -10.82 6.62 12.68
N GLY A 337 -9.92 5.63 12.71
CA GLY A 337 -8.73 5.64 13.55
C GLY A 337 -7.49 6.25 12.88
N ASP A 338 -7.54 6.51 11.57
CA ASP A 338 -6.36 6.75 10.71
C ASP A 338 -5.28 5.67 10.93
N ARG A 339 -5.69 4.40 10.79
CA ARG A 339 -4.85 3.24 11.09
C ARG A 339 -4.65 2.35 9.87
N LEU A 340 -3.43 1.88 9.69
CA LEU A 340 -3.13 0.76 8.80
C LEU A 340 -3.16 -0.54 9.59
N LEU A 341 -3.60 -1.62 8.95
CA LEU A 341 -3.53 -2.97 9.49
C LEU A 341 -2.73 -3.84 8.52
N THR A 342 -1.56 -4.30 8.95
CA THR A 342 -0.63 -5.07 8.13
C THR A 342 -0.34 -6.44 8.74
N THR A 343 -0.45 -7.49 7.95
CA THR A 343 -0.18 -8.87 8.39
C THR A 343 1.31 -9.18 8.39
N THR A 344 1.81 -9.92 9.39
CA THR A 344 3.10 -10.62 9.33
C THR A 344 2.90 -12.13 9.43
N ASN A 345 3.39 -12.88 8.44
CA ASN A 345 3.07 -14.30 8.30
C ASN A 345 3.82 -15.17 9.31
N VAL A 346 5.13 -14.99 9.43
CA VAL A 346 5.96 -15.84 10.29
C VAL A 346 5.67 -15.60 11.76
N ASP A 347 5.51 -14.33 12.18
CA ASP A 347 5.13 -14.03 13.56
C ASP A 347 3.66 -14.34 13.85
N GLY A 348 2.83 -14.41 12.81
CA GLY A 348 1.39 -14.67 12.93
C GLY A 348 0.67 -13.50 13.60
N MET A 349 0.83 -12.29 13.08
CA MET A 349 0.22 -11.08 13.65
C MET A 349 -0.49 -10.25 12.60
N VAL A 350 -1.54 -9.56 13.02
CA VAL A 350 -2.02 -8.31 12.40
C VAL A 350 -1.48 -7.16 13.24
N ASN A 351 -0.72 -6.26 12.62
CA ASN A 351 -0.14 -5.09 13.25
C ASN A 351 -1.01 -3.88 12.94
N VAL A 352 -1.60 -3.26 13.96
CA VAL A 352 -2.37 -2.02 13.84
C VAL A 352 -1.41 -0.86 14.05
N ILE A 353 -1.32 0.01 13.07
CA ILE A 353 -0.32 1.07 12.98
C ILE A 353 -1.07 2.40 12.91
N ASP A 354 -0.77 3.33 13.80
CA ASP A 354 -1.29 4.70 13.72
C ASP A 354 -0.57 5.42 12.57
N ALA A 355 -1.29 5.90 11.56
CA ALA A 355 -0.67 6.38 10.33
C ALA A 355 0.10 7.69 10.52
N LYS A 356 -0.36 8.52 11.47
CA LYS A 356 0.27 9.80 11.80
C LYS A 356 1.62 9.63 12.51
N THR A 357 1.66 8.78 13.53
CA THR A 357 2.86 8.52 14.33
C THR A 357 3.73 7.41 13.77
N ARG A 358 3.17 6.58 12.87
CA ARG A 358 3.76 5.37 12.29
C ARG A 358 4.13 4.30 13.31
N ALA A 359 3.59 4.40 14.52
CA ALA A 359 3.85 3.46 15.60
C ALA A 359 2.86 2.30 15.54
N VAL A 360 3.34 1.08 15.85
CA VAL A 360 2.45 -0.06 16.10
C VAL A 360 1.74 0.17 17.43
N VAL A 361 0.43 0.38 17.38
CA VAL A 361 -0.41 0.66 18.55
C VAL A 361 -1.11 -0.59 19.09
N GLN A 362 -1.19 -1.65 18.28
CA GLN A 362 -1.76 -2.93 18.69
C GLN A 362 -1.19 -4.07 17.83
N LYS A 363 -1.05 -5.26 18.41
CA LYS A 363 -0.83 -6.51 17.67
C LYS A 363 -1.94 -7.50 18.01
N VAL A 364 -2.54 -8.11 17.00
CA VAL A 364 -3.59 -9.13 17.15
C VAL A 364 -3.10 -10.43 16.55
N ALA A 365 -3.08 -11.51 17.34
CA ALA A 365 -2.55 -12.79 16.91
C ALA A 365 -3.47 -13.47 15.87
N VAL A 366 -2.91 -13.77 14.70
CA VAL A 366 -3.52 -14.56 13.63
C VAL A 366 -2.42 -15.45 13.03
N PRO A 367 -2.42 -16.76 13.29
CA PRO A 367 -1.36 -17.66 12.81
C PRO A 367 -1.23 -17.58 11.29
N LYS A 368 0.01 -17.46 10.77
CA LYS A 368 0.25 -17.45 9.31
C LYS A 368 -0.66 -16.49 8.54
N ALA A 369 -0.83 -15.29 9.09
CA ALA A 369 -1.60 -14.22 8.45
C ALA A 369 -0.99 -13.83 7.10
N HIS A 370 -1.82 -13.74 6.05
CA HIS A 370 -1.38 -13.40 4.70
C HIS A 370 -2.26 -12.31 4.07
N GLY A 371 -3.32 -12.67 3.33
CA GLY A 371 -4.26 -11.68 2.78
C GLY A 371 -5.09 -11.01 3.88
N ILE A 372 -5.33 -9.71 3.75
CA ILE A 372 -6.17 -8.93 4.68
C ILE A 372 -7.12 -8.02 3.90
N GLY A 373 -8.30 -7.77 4.45
CA GLY A 373 -9.27 -6.84 3.86
C GLY A 373 -10.29 -6.32 4.85
N ALA A 374 -10.67 -5.05 4.71
CA ALA A 374 -11.60 -4.36 5.61
C ALA A 374 -12.96 -4.08 4.96
N VAL A 375 -14.03 -4.36 5.70
CA VAL A 375 -15.42 -4.11 5.32
C VAL A 375 -16.10 -3.22 6.38
N PRO A 376 -16.62 -2.03 6.01
CA PRO A 376 -17.44 -1.24 6.92
C PRO A 376 -18.77 -1.94 7.22
N ILE A 377 -19.10 -2.05 8.50
CA ILE A 377 -20.43 -2.50 8.94
C ILE A 377 -21.17 -1.27 9.46
N THR A 378 -22.07 -0.75 8.64
CA THR A 378 -23.07 0.23 9.08
C THR A 378 -24.12 -0.51 9.92
N ALA A 379 -24.64 0.13 10.97
CA ALA A 379 -25.78 -0.46 11.69
C ALA A 379 -26.93 -0.72 10.69
N PRO A 380 -27.70 -1.81 10.85
CA PRO A 380 -28.86 -2.08 10.00
C PRO A 380 -29.92 -0.97 10.06
#